data_AF-A0A9D5REA1-F1
#
_entry.id   AF-A0A9D5REA1-F1
#
_cell.length_a   1.000
_cell.length_b   1.000
_cell.length_c   1.000
_cell.angle_alpha   90.00
_cell.angle_beta   90.00
_cell.angle_gamma   90.00
#
_symmetry.space_group_name_H-M   'P 1'
#
loop_
_entity.id
_entity.type
_entity.pdbx_description
1 polymer ?
#
loop_
_entity_poly.entity_id
_entity_poly.type
_entity_poly.pdbx_seq_one_letter_code
_entity_poly.pdbx_strand_id
1 'polypeptide(L)'
;MPSKPLKSKLFTQLKPRQWAMLLSALLLVLLIVILCITVNMRANIQRQYTSARNEVGAVFYDQMNTLCQTFDLVDVPGQDVQVNVLPTMRRCYAAARALNEAAENAFGRRYAVLTAEDTAAFDSAFAAYDNAFRTGRSTDSAKEAMRQCVTNARTLLSSRYDGERLKPAK
;
A
#
# COMPACT_ATOMS: atom_id res chain seq x y z
N MET A 1 46.12 -48.22 -40.28
CA MET A 1 44.67 -47.94 -40.14
C MET A 1 44.45 -46.45 -39.99
N PRO A 2 43.99 -45.71 -41.02
CA PRO A 2 43.62 -44.31 -40.85
C PRO A 2 42.09 -44.17 -40.69
N SER A 3 41.66 -43.57 -39.58
CA SER A 3 40.28 -43.20 -39.28
C SER A 3 39.84 -42.01 -40.15
N LYS A 4 38.74 -42.18 -40.89
CA LYS A 4 38.13 -41.10 -41.68
C LYS A 4 37.47 -40.09 -40.73
N PRO A 5 37.66 -38.78 -40.93
CA PRO A 5 36.95 -37.78 -40.15
C PRO A 5 35.51 -37.67 -40.68
N LEU A 6 34.51 -37.89 -39.80
CA LEU A 6 33.12 -37.49 -40.03
C LEU A 6 33.03 -35.95 -40.02
N LYS A 7 33.52 -35.30 -41.07
CA LYS A 7 33.22 -33.88 -41.32
C LYS A 7 31.80 -33.77 -41.87
N SER A 8 30.85 -33.58 -40.96
CA SER A 8 29.76 -32.60 -41.05
C SER A 8 29.25 -32.23 -42.45
N LYS A 9 28.78 -33.21 -43.24
CA LYS A 9 28.09 -32.97 -44.53
C LYS A 9 26.65 -32.43 -44.38
N LEU A 10 26.25 -31.99 -43.19
CA LEU A 10 24.89 -31.49 -42.94
C LEU A 10 24.68 -30.02 -43.34
N PHE A 11 25.75 -29.26 -43.62
CA PHE A 11 25.65 -27.81 -43.83
C PHE A 11 25.70 -27.33 -45.29
N THR A 12 25.90 -28.20 -46.28
CA THR A 12 26.35 -27.77 -47.63
C THR A 12 25.32 -27.83 -48.76
N GLN A 13 24.01 -27.89 -48.48
CA GLN A 13 22.95 -28.04 -49.52
C GLN A 13 21.75 -27.08 -49.36
N LEU A 14 21.84 -26.03 -48.54
CA LEU A 14 20.75 -25.06 -48.36
C LEU A 14 20.98 -23.82 -49.24
N LYS A 15 20.01 -23.51 -50.11
CA LYS A 15 20.06 -22.29 -50.94
C LYS A 15 20.04 -21.05 -50.03
N PRO A 16 20.72 -19.95 -50.39
CA PRO A 16 20.80 -18.75 -49.55
C PRO A 16 19.44 -18.17 -49.15
N ARG A 17 18.42 -18.31 -50.02
CA ARG A 17 17.01 -17.97 -49.70
C ARG A 17 16.41 -18.82 -48.58
N GLN A 18 16.73 -20.12 -48.50
CA GLN A 18 16.23 -21.01 -47.46
C GLN A 18 16.89 -20.73 -46.12
N TRP A 19 18.19 -20.37 -46.12
CA TRP A 19 18.89 -19.88 -44.93
C TRP A 19 18.27 -18.58 -44.39
N ALA A 20 17.97 -17.61 -45.27
CA ALA A 20 17.33 -16.37 -44.87
C ALA A 20 15.93 -16.60 -44.27
N MET A 21 15.13 -17.50 -44.85
CA MET A 21 13.82 -17.88 -44.31
C MET A 21 13.94 -18.54 -42.93
N LEU A 22 14.86 -19.50 -42.75
CA LEU A 22 15.11 -20.16 -41.46
C LEU A 22 15.55 -19.17 -40.38
N LEU A 23 16.49 -18.27 -40.71
CA LEU A 23 16.94 -17.22 -39.80
C LEU A 23 15.79 -16.29 -39.40
N SER A 24 14.97 -15.87 -40.37
CA SER A 24 13.81 -15.01 -40.12
C SER A 24 12.76 -15.68 -39.22
N ALA A 25 12.49 -16.96 -39.44
CA ALA A 25 11.54 -17.74 -38.63
C ALA A 25 12.06 -17.93 -37.20
N LEU A 26 13.36 -18.21 -37.05
CA LEU A 26 13.99 -18.36 -35.74
C LEU A 26 13.99 -17.04 -34.95
N LEU A 27 14.23 -15.91 -35.64
CA LEU A 27 14.20 -14.57 -35.05
C LEU A 27 12.77 -14.17 -34.64
N LEU A 28 11.76 -14.53 -35.44
CA LEU A 28 10.35 -14.34 -35.10
C LEU A 28 9.96 -15.14 -33.84
N VAL A 29 10.35 -16.42 -33.76
CA VAL A 29 10.08 -17.26 -32.59
C VAL A 29 10.77 -16.68 -31.36
N LEU A 30 12.03 -16.23 -31.49
CA LEU A 30 12.76 -15.59 -30.39
C LEU A 30 12.05 -14.33 -29.89
N LEU A 31 11.58 -13.47 -30.80
CA LEU A 31 10.81 -12.26 -30.46
C LEU A 31 9.51 -12.59 -29.71
N ILE A 32 8.78 -13.61 -30.16
CA ILE A 32 7.54 -14.06 -29.49
C ILE A 32 7.85 -14.56 -28.08
N VAL A 33 8.92 -15.35 -27.90
CA VAL A 33 9.33 -15.85 -26.58
C VAL A 33 9.69 -14.70 -25.64
N ILE A 34 10.47 -13.72 -26.09
CA ILE A 34 10.83 -12.53 -25.30
C ILE A 34 9.57 -11.72 -24.94
N LEU A 35 8.64 -11.54 -25.88
CA LEU A 35 7.36 -10.88 -25.63
C LEU A 35 6.57 -11.61 -24.53
N CYS A 36 6.44 -12.93 -24.62
CA CYS A 36 5.74 -13.73 -23.62
C CYS A 36 6.38 -13.61 -22.22
N ILE A 37 7.71 -13.65 -22.13
CA ILE A 37 8.43 -13.51 -20.86
C ILE A 37 8.21 -12.12 -20.27
N THR A 38 8.35 -11.06 -21.09
CA THR A 38 8.18 -9.68 -20.62
C THR A 38 6.75 -9.38 -20.16
N VAL A 39 5.73 -9.89 -20.86
CA VAL A 39 4.33 -9.77 -20.46
C VAL A 39 4.08 -10.49 -19.13
N ASN A 40 4.57 -11.73 -18.99
CA ASN A 40 4.40 -12.49 -17.75
C ASN A 40 5.14 -11.85 -16.56
N MET A 41 6.37 -11.36 -16.77
CA MET A 41 7.11 -10.63 -15.74
C MET A 41 6.38 -9.36 -15.32
N ARG A 42 5.90 -8.56 -16.28
CA ARG A 42 5.16 -7.33 -15.99
C ARG A 42 3.89 -7.63 -15.20
N ALA A 43 3.13 -8.64 -15.60
CA ALA A 43 1.92 -9.06 -14.90
C ALA A 43 2.23 -9.53 -13.46
N ASN A 44 3.30 -10.28 -13.27
CA ASN A 44 3.72 -10.74 -11.94
C ASN A 44 4.14 -9.56 -11.05
N ILE A 45 4.96 -8.64 -11.56
CA ILE A 45 5.39 -7.44 -10.82
C ILE A 45 4.17 -6.58 -10.45
N GLN A 46 3.23 -6.38 -11.37
CA GLN A 46 2.01 -5.63 -11.09
C GLN A 46 1.13 -6.29 -10.02
N ARG A 47 1.03 -7.63 -10.02
CA ARG A 47 0.30 -8.37 -8.98
C ARG A 47 0.98 -8.23 -7.63
N GLN A 48 2.29 -8.44 -7.55
CA GLN A 48 3.05 -8.29 -6.30
C GLN A 48 2.96 -6.87 -5.76
N TYR A 49 3.09 -5.87 -6.63
CA TYR A 49 2.94 -4.46 -6.27
C TYR A 49 1.54 -4.15 -5.74
N THR A 50 0.49 -4.64 -6.41
CA THR A 50 -0.90 -4.48 -5.97
C THR A 50 -1.14 -5.18 -4.63
N SER A 51 -0.54 -6.36 -4.42
CA SER A 51 -0.63 -7.12 -3.18
C SER A 51 0.00 -6.35 -2.02
N ALA A 52 1.26 -5.92 -2.16
CA ALA A 52 1.97 -5.16 -1.14
C ALA A 52 1.23 -3.87 -0.77
N ARG A 53 0.71 -3.15 -1.78
CA ARG A 53 -0.11 -1.95 -1.55
C ARG A 53 -1.38 -2.26 -0.76
N ASN A 54 -2.08 -3.34 -1.11
CA ASN A 54 -3.32 -3.70 -0.43
C ASN A 54 -3.05 -4.16 1.01
N GLU A 55 -1.93 -4.84 1.26
CA GLU A 55 -1.52 -5.27 2.61
C GLU A 55 -1.20 -4.06 3.49
N VAL A 56 -0.40 -3.11 3.00
CA VAL A 56 -0.16 -1.84 3.71
C VAL A 56 -1.48 -1.09 3.97
N GLY A 57 -2.36 -1.08 2.97
CA GLY A 57 -3.68 -0.47 3.08
C GLY A 57 -4.55 -1.14 4.15
N ALA A 58 -4.53 -2.47 4.25
CA ALA A 58 -5.29 -3.24 5.23
C ALA A 58 -4.79 -2.98 6.66
N VAL A 59 -3.48 -2.98 6.87
CA VAL A 59 -2.90 -2.63 8.18
C VAL A 59 -3.25 -1.18 8.55
N PHE A 60 -3.18 -0.25 7.61
CA PHE A 60 -3.62 1.13 7.84
C PHE A 60 -5.09 1.20 8.26
N TYR A 61 -5.97 0.48 7.55
CA TYR A 61 -7.40 0.42 7.84
C TYR A 61 -7.65 -0.11 9.26
N ASP A 62 -7.00 -1.20 9.64
CA ASP A 62 -7.13 -1.81 10.95
C ASP A 62 -6.71 -0.86 12.08
N GLN A 63 -5.57 -0.17 11.91
CA GLN A 63 -5.10 0.80 12.90
C GLN A 63 -6.05 1.99 13.05
N MET A 64 -6.54 2.55 11.94
CA MET A 64 -7.48 3.68 11.99
C MET A 64 -8.86 3.26 12.51
N ASN A 65 -9.33 2.07 12.16
CA ASN A 65 -10.58 1.54 12.67
C ASN A 65 -10.49 1.28 14.18
N THR A 66 -9.38 0.67 14.64
CA THR A 66 -9.10 0.47 16.07
C THR A 66 -9.03 1.80 16.82
N LEU A 67 -8.41 2.83 16.25
CA LEU A 67 -8.42 4.17 16.82
C LEU A 67 -9.85 4.70 16.99
N CYS A 68 -10.68 4.57 15.96
CA CYS A 68 -12.07 5.03 16.00
C CYS A 68 -12.88 4.29 17.06
N GLN A 69 -12.72 2.97 17.16
CA GLN A 69 -13.38 2.15 18.18
C GLN A 69 -12.89 2.48 19.59
N THR A 70 -11.59 2.73 19.74
CA THR A 70 -10.99 3.15 21.02
C THR A 70 -11.56 4.50 21.46
N PHE A 71 -11.79 5.43 20.53
CA PHE A 71 -12.42 6.71 20.85
C PHE A 71 -13.86 6.56 21.38
N ASP A 72 -14.62 5.58 20.91
CA ASP A 72 -15.98 5.34 21.43
C ASP A 72 -15.97 4.97 22.93
N LEU A 73 -14.83 4.49 23.45
CA LEU A 73 -14.65 4.18 24.87
C LEU A 73 -14.45 5.43 25.74
N VAL A 74 -14.20 6.61 25.16
CA VAL A 74 -14.00 7.87 25.92
C VAL A 74 -15.23 8.23 26.74
N ASP A 75 -16.42 7.89 26.25
CA ASP A 75 -17.70 8.19 26.91
C ASP A 75 -18.20 7.04 27.81
N VAL A 76 -17.46 5.92 27.89
CA VAL A 76 -17.84 4.75 28.68
C VAL A 76 -17.46 4.97 30.16
N PRO A 77 -18.42 4.87 31.09
CA PRO A 77 -18.13 5.01 32.52
C PRO A 77 -17.09 4.00 33.00
N GLY A 78 -16.13 4.46 33.82
CA GLY A 78 -15.09 3.62 34.40
C GLY A 78 -13.86 3.39 33.51
N GLN A 79 -13.82 3.94 32.29
CA GLN A 79 -12.63 3.94 31.46
C GLN A 79 -11.68 5.07 31.85
N ASP A 80 -10.39 4.74 32.01
CA ASP A 80 -9.35 5.73 32.21
C ASP A 80 -8.92 6.31 30.85
N VAL A 81 -9.47 7.49 30.54
CA VAL A 81 -9.20 8.17 29.27
C VAL A 81 -7.73 8.58 29.16
N GLN A 82 -7.11 9.00 30.27
CA GLN A 82 -5.76 9.54 30.27
C GLN A 82 -4.70 8.44 30.22
N VAL A 83 -4.91 7.33 30.93
CA VAL A 83 -3.92 6.25 31.08
C VAL A 83 -4.09 5.16 30.02
N ASN A 84 -5.32 4.89 29.56
CA ASN A 84 -5.59 3.78 28.64
C ASN A 84 -6.06 4.25 27.26
N VAL A 85 -7.15 5.02 27.19
CA VAL A 85 -7.82 5.32 25.91
C VAL A 85 -6.94 6.19 25.01
N LEU A 86 -6.50 7.35 25.49
CA LEU A 86 -5.67 8.27 24.70
C LEU A 86 -4.31 7.69 24.32
N PRO A 87 -3.56 7.03 25.23
CA PRO A 87 -2.31 6.38 24.85
C PRO A 87 -2.50 5.30 23.78
N THR A 88 -3.60 4.53 23.84
CA THR A 88 -3.92 3.53 22.81
C THR A 88 -4.25 4.20 21.48
N MET A 89 -5.10 5.23 21.48
CA MET A 89 -5.40 6.00 20.27
C MET A 89 -4.14 6.60 19.64
N ARG A 90 -3.22 7.14 20.44
CA ARG A 90 -1.95 7.69 19.95
C ARG A 90 -1.08 6.64 19.28
N ARG A 91 -1.01 5.42 19.84
CA ARG A 91 -0.25 4.32 19.25
C ARG A 91 -0.84 3.92 17.89
N CYS A 92 -2.15 3.75 17.81
CA CYS A 92 -2.84 3.43 16.57
C CYS A 92 -2.66 4.55 15.53
N TYR A 93 -2.79 5.81 15.94
CA TYR A 93 -2.58 6.97 15.07
C TYR A 93 -1.14 7.05 14.54
N ALA A 94 -0.14 6.88 15.41
CA ALA A 94 1.26 6.91 15.01
C ALA A 94 1.60 5.80 14.00
N ALA A 95 1.07 4.59 14.22
CA ALA A 95 1.21 3.48 13.28
C ALA A 95 0.54 3.79 11.94
N ALA A 96 -0.71 4.27 11.95
CA ALA A 96 -1.42 4.66 10.74
C ALA A 96 -0.72 5.78 9.97
N ARG A 97 -0.21 6.80 10.66
CA ARG A 97 0.58 7.88 10.05
C ARG A 97 1.85 7.36 9.39
N ALA A 98 2.61 6.51 10.08
CA ALA A 98 3.83 5.91 9.53
C ALA A 98 3.52 5.06 8.29
N LEU A 99 2.43 4.29 8.30
CA LEU A 99 1.97 3.52 7.14
C LEU A 99 1.53 4.42 5.99
N ASN A 100 0.89 5.55 6.28
CA ASN A 100 0.48 6.53 5.29
C ASN A 100 1.69 7.17 4.59
N GLU A 101 2.68 7.60 5.37
CA GLU A 101 3.95 8.15 4.86
C GLU A 101 4.74 7.10 4.07
N ALA A 102 4.80 5.85 4.56
CA ALA A 102 5.41 4.74 3.83
C ALA A 102 4.69 4.47 2.50
N ALA A 103 3.36 4.49 2.48
CA ALA A 103 2.57 4.30 1.27
C ALA A 103 2.78 5.44 0.27
N GLU A 104 2.85 6.69 0.73
CA GLU A 104 3.18 7.84 -0.10
C GLU A 104 4.59 7.71 -0.72
N ASN A 105 5.58 7.34 0.08
CA ASN A 105 6.97 7.22 -0.39
C ASN A 105 7.18 6.02 -1.32
N ALA A 106 6.56 4.87 -1.04
CA ALA A 106 6.75 3.65 -1.82
C ALA A 106 5.88 3.60 -3.08
N PHE A 107 4.66 4.14 -3.02
CA PHE A 107 3.66 3.98 -4.08
C PHE A 107 3.25 5.31 -4.75
N GLY A 108 3.56 6.44 -4.11
CA GLY A 108 3.24 7.79 -4.56
C GLY A 108 2.03 8.39 -3.83
N ARG A 109 1.95 9.72 -3.83
CA ARG A 109 0.98 10.52 -3.06
C ARG A 109 -0.49 10.18 -3.28
N ARG A 110 -0.88 9.64 -4.43
CA ARG A 110 -2.27 9.20 -4.70
C ARG A 110 -2.73 8.05 -3.80
N TYR A 111 -1.79 7.31 -3.22
CA TYR A 111 -2.05 6.19 -2.30
C TYR A 111 -1.92 6.57 -0.84
N ALA A 112 -1.49 7.81 -0.53
CA ALA A 112 -1.74 8.37 0.78
C ALA A 112 -3.26 8.44 0.98
N VAL A 113 -3.69 7.98 2.15
CA VAL A 113 -5.09 8.02 2.58
C VAL A 113 -5.33 9.28 3.40
N LEU A 114 -4.48 9.56 4.40
CA LEU A 114 -4.54 10.79 5.18
C LEU A 114 -3.87 11.94 4.43
N THR A 115 -4.52 13.08 4.41
CA THR A 115 -3.95 14.35 3.93
C THR A 115 -3.11 15.01 5.03
N ALA A 116 -2.34 16.03 4.66
CA ALA A 116 -1.62 16.86 5.63
C ALA A 116 -2.57 17.62 6.57
N GLU A 117 -3.78 17.94 6.12
CA GLU A 117 -4.81 18.59 6.93
C GLU A 117 -5.36 17.62 7.98
N ASP A 118 -5.62 16.36 7.59
CA ASP A 118 -6.09 15.32 8.51
C ASP A 118 -5.07 15.07 9.62
N THR A 119 -3.79 14.92 9.27
CA THR A 119 -2.73 14.69 10.27
C THR A 119 -2.53 15.88 11.19
N ALA A 120 -2.58 17.12 10.66
CA ALA A 120 -2.51 18.32 11.49
C ALA A 120 -3.71 18.43 12.45
N ALA A 121 -4.92 18.03 12.01
CA ALA A 121 -6.11 18.03 12.84
C ALA A 121 -6.00 17.02 14.01
N PHE A 122 -5.54 15.80 13.74
CA PHE A 122 -5.28 14.80 14.78
C PHE A 122 -4.20 15.26 15.76
N ASP A 123 -3.07 15.77 15.26
CA ASP A 123 -1.97 16.27 16.10
C ASP A 123 -2.45 17.40 17.03
N SER A 124 -3.25 18.33 16.50
CA SER A 124 -3.87 19.42 17.25
C SER A 124 -4.85 18.91 18.32
N ALA A 125 -5.72 17.95 17.98
CA ALA A 125 -6.68 17.39 18.92
C ALA A 125 -5.99 16.65 20.07
N PHE A 126 -4.94 15.88 19.79
CA PHE A 126 -4.11 15.24 20.81
C PHE A 126 -3.39 16.28 21.71
N ALA A 127 -2.84 17.33 21.11
CA ALA A 127 -2.19 18.42 21.87
C ALA A 127 -3.20 19.16 22.78
N ALA A 128 -4.44 19.34 22.33
CA ALA A 128 -5.51 19.94 23.13
C ALA A 128 -5.84 19.10 24.37
N TYR A 129 -5.89 17.76 24.23
CA TYR A 129 -6.05 16.85 25.36
C TYR A 129 -4.90 16.97 26.37
N ASP A 130 -3.65 16.91 25.90
CA ASP A 130 -2.49 17.01 26.81
C ASP A 130 -2.48 18.35 27.55
N ASN A 131 -2.86 19.43 26.87
CA ASN A 131 -2.92 20.74 27.49
C ASN A 131 -4.03 20.82 28.54
N ALA A 132 -5.21 20.27 28.25
CA ALA A 132 -6.32 20.22 29.20
C ALA A 132 -5.93 19.43 30.46
N PHE A 133 -5.33 18.25 30.32
CA PHE A 133 -4.87 17.45 31.47
C PHE A 133 -3.79 18.16 32.28
N ARG A 134 -2.78 18.74 31.61
CA ARG A 134 -1.67 19.42 32.29
C ARG A 134 -2.12 20.65 33.07
N THR A 135 -3.16 21.33 32.59
CA THR A 135 -3.71 22.55 33.21
C THR A 135 -4.90 22.30 34.12
N GLY A 136 -5.33 21.04 34.29
CA GLY A 136 -6.51 20.68 35.07
C GLY A 136 -7.82 21.26 34.52
N ARG A 137 -7.87 21.58 33.22
CA ARG A 137 -9.06 22.15 32.55
C ARG A 137 -9.95 21.03 32.01
N SER A 138 -11.22 21.35 31.73
CA SER A 138 -12.12 20.43 31.04
C SER A 138 -11.56 19.98 29.70
N THR A 139 -11.74 18.70 29.39
CA THR A 139 -11.35 18.05 28.13
C THR A 139 -12.45 18.08 27.06
N ASP A 140 -13.61 18.71 27.34
CA ASP A 140 -14.78 18.67 26.44
C ASP A 140 -14.48 19.24 25.05
N SER A 141 -13.74 20.34 24.97
CA SER A 141 -13.34 20.94 23.69
C SER A 141 -12.37 20.05 22.90
N ALA A 142 -11.41 19.42 23.59
CA ALA A 142 -10.46 18.48 22.97
C ALA A 142 -11.17 17.21 22.49
N LYS A 143 -12.14 16.73 23.26
CA LYS A 143 -13.00 15.60 22.90
C LYS A 143 -13.84 15.89 21.67
N GLU A 144 -14.40 17.09 21.56
CA GLU A 144 -15.17 17.46 20.38
C GLU A 144 -14.29 17.58 19.13
N ALA A 145 -13.10 18.19 19.24
CA ALA A 145 -12.12 18.23 18.15
C ALA A 145 -11.71 16.81 17.69
N MET A 146 -11.46 15.90 18.64
CA MET A 146 -11.13 14.51 18.34
C MET A 146 -12.32 13.76 17.71
N ARG A 147 -13.55 14.03 18.16
CA ARG A 147 -14.78 13.45 17.58
C ARG A 147 -14.94 13.86 16.11
N GLN A 148 -14.62 15.10 15.77
CA GLN A 148 -14.61 15.55 14.37
C GLN A 148 -13.56 14.78 13.56
N CYS A 149 -12.34 14.63 14.08
CA CYS A 149 -11.27 13.87 13.42
C CYS A 149 -11.68 12.41 13.19
N VAL A 150 -12.26 11.75 14.20
CA VAL A 150 -12.73 10.36 14.12
C VAL A 150 -13.89 10.22 13.13
N THR A 151 -14.83 11.17 13.10
CA THR A 151 -15.93 11.20 12.12
C THR A 151 -15.40 11.31 10.69
N ASN A 152 -14.42 12.19 10.47
CA ASN A 152 -13.77 12.35 9.18
C ASN A 152 -13.01 11.08 8.78
N ALA A 153 -12.28 10.48 9.72
CA ALA A 153 -11.59 9.21 9.50
C ALA A 153 -12.56 8.09 9.10
N ARG A 154 -13.72 7.95 9.76
CA ARG A 154 -14.75 6.96 9.39
C ARG A 154 -15.28 7.18 7.97
N THR A 155 -15.53 8.44 7.61
CA THR A 155 -15.97 8.81 6.25
C THR A 155 -14.90 8.47 5.20
N LEU A 156 -13.64 8.73 5.54
CA LEU A 156 -12.50 8.43 4.69
C LEU A 156 -12.26 6.92 4.55
N LEU A 157 -12.37 6.15 5.63
CA LEU A 157 -12.28 4.69 5.59
C LEU A 157 -13.40 4.09 4.73
N SER A 158 -14.66 4.49 4.95
CA SER A 158 -15.80 3.96 4.18
C SER A 158 -15.76 4.33 2.69
N SER A 159 -15.21 5.50 2.34
CA SER A 159 -15.07 5.93 0.96
C SER A 159 -13.88 5.29 0.23
N ARG A 160 -12.73 5.14 0.90
CA ARG A 160 -11.48 4.63 0.33
C ARG A 160 -11.33 3.12 0.44
N TYR A 161 -12.11 2.46 1.28
CA TYR A 161 -12.02 1.03 1.50
C TYR A 161 -13.35 0.31 1.23
N ASP A 162 -13.25 -0.96 0.82
CA ASP A 162 -14.34 -1.94 0.84
C ASP A 162 -13.90 -3.05 1.82
N GLY A 163 -14.29 -2.92 3.09
CA GLY A 163 -13.66 -3.68 4.18
C GLY A 163 -12.19 -3.28 4.33
N GLU A 164 -11.27 -4.25 4.24
CA GLU A 164 -9.81 -4.01 4.33
C GLU A 164 -9.15 -3.66 2.99
N ARG A 165 -9.90 -3.70 1.88
CA ARG A 165 -9.32 -3.51 0.53
C ARG A 165 -9.35 -2.04 0.11
N LEU A 166 -8.19 -1.48 -0.18
CA LEU A 166 -8.05 -0.12 -0.71
C LEU A 166 -8.64 -0.02 -2.13
N LYS A 167 -9.64 0.85 -2.29
CA LYS A 167 -10.21 1.21 -3.60
C LYS A 167 -9.21 2.07 -4.38
N PRO A 168 -9.11 1.90 -5.71
CA PRO A 168 -8.35 2.83 -6.51
C PRO A 168 -8.91 4.25 -6.34
N ALA A 169 -8.03 5.22 -6.08
CA ALA A 169 -8.40 6.63 -6.08
C ALA A 169 -9.02 6.98 -7.45
N LYS A 170 -10.20 7.60 -7.43
CA LYS A 170 -10.84 8.15 -8.65
C LYS A 170 -9.99 9.27 -9.23
#